data_AF-A0A1G7UCC4-F1
#
_entry.id   AF-A0A1G7UCC4-F1
#
_cell.length_a   1.000
_cell.length_b   1.000
_cell.length_c   1.000
_cell.angle_alpha   90.00
_cell.angle_beta   90.00
_cell.angle_gamma   90.00
#
_symmetry.space_group_name_H-M   'P 1'
#
loop_
_entity.id
_entity.type
_entity.pdbx_description
1 polymer ?
#
loop_
_entity_poly.entity_id
_entity_poly.type
_entity_poly.pdbx_seq_one_letter_code
_entity_poly.pdbx_strand_id
1 'polypeptide(L)' 'MVLASDNIWIYYSLEHLVPPSQGGTLDPVGYVKAMKRMKTLASDVKFIIPGHDGKQLEIFPKVVDGVVEIR' A
#
# COMPACT_ATOMS: atom_id res chain seq x y z
N MET A 1 4.73 -0.85 -10.84
CA MET A 1 4.71 -0.84 -9.36
C MET A 1 4.51 0.59 -8.87
N VAL A 2 3.80 0.77 -7.76
CA VAL A 2 3.70 2.05 -7.04
C VAL A 2 4.23 1.84 -5.63
N LEU A 3 5.27 2.58 -5.26
CA LEU A 3 5.73 2.66 -3.88
C LEU A 3 4.92 3.74 -3.17
N ALA A 4 4.07 3.35 -2.21
CA ALA A 4 3.12 4.26 -1.61
C ALA A 4 3.68 5.00 -0.39
N SER A 5 4.68 4.45 0.30
CA SER A 5 5.20 5.01 1.56
C SER A 5 4.03 5.29 2.53
N ASP A 6 4.07 6.38 3.29
CA ASP A 6 3.00 6.75 4.24
C ASP A 6 1.69 7.17 3.57
N ASN A 7 1.63 7.28 2.24
CA ASN A 7 0.38 7.50 1.53
C ASN A 7 -0.54 6.25 1.56
N ILE A 8 0.02 5.08 1.89
CA ILE A 8 -0.70 3.87 2.33
C ILE A 8 0.12 3.18 3.42
N TRP A 9 -0.32 3.20 4.67
CA TRP A 9 0.37 2.46 5.73
C TRP A 9 0.25 0.95 5.61
N ILE A 10 -0.98 0.45 5.46
CA ILE A 10 -1.30 -0.97 5.42
C ILE A 10 -2.28 -1.31 4.31
N TYR A 11 -2.26 -2.56 3.83
CA TYR A 11 -3.15 -3.05 2.78
C TYR A 11 -4.62 -2.91 3.18
N TYR A 12 -4.95 -3.02 4.47
CA TYR A 12 -6.32 -2.82 4.95
C TYR A 12 -6.92 -1.48 4.49
N SER A 13 -6.15 -0.38 4.59
CA SER A 13 -6.58 0.95 4.13
C SER A 13 -6.84 0.97 2.62
N LEU A 14 -5.99 0.30 1.83
CA LEU A 14 -6.11 0.22 0.37
C LEU A 14 -7.28 -0.65 -0.10
N GLU A 15 -7.52 -1.76 0.59
CA GLU A 15 -8.61 -2.71 0.32
C GLU A 15 -9.97 -2.06 0.62
N HIS A 16 -10.09 -1.40 1.78
CA HIS A 16 -11.35 -0.81 2.25
C HIS A 16 -11.54 0.66 1.84
N LEU A 17 -10.52 1.27 1.22
CA LEU A 17 -10.51 2.69 0.84
C LEU A 17 -10.81 3.62 2.02
N VAL A 18 -10.19 3.33 3.16
CA VAL A 18 -10.30 4.11 4.40
C VAL A 18 -8.98 4.78 4.76
N PRO A 19 -9.01 5.97 5.38
CA PRO A 19 -7.79 6.59 5.93
C PRO A 19 -7.14 5.71 7.01
N PRO A 20 -5.89 6.00 7.42
CA PRO A 20 -5.30 5.38 8.60
C PRO A 20 -6.08 5.79 9.86
N SER A 21 -5.67 5.25 11.01
CA SER A 21 -6.24 5.62 12.31
C SER A 21 -6.19 7.13 12.54
N GLN A 22 -7.01 7.62 13.49
CA GLN A 22 -7.05 9.03 13.84
C GLN A 22 -5.65 9.55 14.17
N GLY A 23 -5.25 10.67 13.54
CA GLY A 23 -3.91 11.25 13.66
C GLY A 23 -2.87 10.67 12.70
N GLY A 24 -3.16 9.60 11.98
CA GLY A 24 -2.26 8.98 11.00
C GLY A 24 -2.20 9.69 9.65
N THR A 25 -3.04 10.70 9.40
CA THR A 25 -2.98 11.54 8.20
C THR A 25 -3.47 12.95 8.50
N LEU A 26 -2.89 13.94 7.80
CA LEU A 26 -3.33 15.34 7.85
C LEU A 26 -4.65 15.56 7.09
N ASP A 27 -4.84 14.84 5.97
CA ASP A 27 -6.00 14.96 5.09
C ASP A 27 -6.56 13.57 4.74
N PRO A 28 -7.59 13.09 5.47
CA PRO A 28 -8.22 11.81 5.20
C PRO A 28 -8.85 11.71 3.81
N VAL A 29 -9.40 12.82 3.29
CA VAL A 29 -10.05 12.85 1.98
C VAL A 29 -9.00 12.77 0.88
N GLY A 30 -7.93 13.55 1.00
CA GLY A 30 -6.77 13.51 0.10
C GLY A 30 -6.10 12.15 0.09
N TYR A 31 -5.94 11.52 1.25
CA TYR A 31 -5.40 10.16 1.38
C TYR A 31 -6.21 9.14 0.56
N VAL A 32 -7.54 9.11 0.74
CA VAL A 32 -8.41 8.20 -0.03
C VAL A 32 -8.42 8.53 -1.53
N LYS A 33 -8.37 9.81 -1.91
CA LYS A 33 -8.26 10.22 -3.31
C LYS A 33 -6.94 9.74 -3.94
N ALA A 34 -5.84 9.82 -3.19
CA ALA A 34 -4.55 9.34 -3.64
C ALA A 34 -4.54 7.80 -3.80
N MET A 35 -5.16 7.06 -2.87
CA MET A 35 -5.36 5.61 -3.02
C MET A 35 -6.10 5.24 -4.30
N LYS A 36 -7.23 5.93 -4.57
CA LYS A 36 -8.00 5.71 -5.80
C LYS A 36 -7.16 5.98 -7.05
N ARG A 37 -6.37 7.04 -7.07
CA ARG A 37 -5.42 7.32 -8.17
C ARG A 37 -4.36 6.22 -8.32
N MET A 38 -3.80 5.71 -7.22
CA MET A 38 -2.81 4.62 -7.31
C MET A 38 -3.41 3.34 -7.91
N LYS A 39 -4.68 3.02 -7.60
CA LYS A 39 -5.41 1.89 -8.22
C LYS A 39 -5.63 2.05 -9.73
N THR A 40 -5.62 3.26 -10.28
CA THR A 40 -5.68 3.46 -11.75
C THR A 40 -4.30 3.39 -12.42
N LEU A 41 -3.21 3.49 -11.65
CA LEU A 41 -1.83 3.47 -12.16
C LEU A 41 -1.21 2.07 -12.11
N ALA A 42 -1.64 1.23 -11.16
CA ALA A 42 -1.17 -0.14 -11.03
C ALA A 42 -2.08 -1.10 -11.81
N SER A 43 -1.49 -2.10 -12.46
CA SER A 43 -2.21 -3.19 -13.14
C SER A 43 -2.94 -4.11 -12.16
N ASP A 44 -2.44 -4.24 -10.93
CA ASP A 44 -3.00 -5.02 -9.85
C ASP A 44 -2.70 -4.31 -8.51
N VAL A 45 -3.64 -4.42 -7.55
CA VAL A 45 -3.53 -3.83 -6.20
C VAL A 45 -2.30 -4.34 -5.46
N LYS A 46 -1.89 -5.60 -5.68
CA LYS A 46 -0.70 -6.17 -5.03
C LYS A 46 0.58 -5.38 -5.34
N PHE A 47 0.64 -4.72 -6.51
CA PHE A 47 1.78 -3.91 -6.95
C PHE A 47 1.78 -2.47 -6.41
N ILE A 48 0.84 -2.14 -5.53
CA ILE A 48 0.87 -0.94 -4.71
C ILE A 48 1.45 -1.35 -3.35
N ILE A 49 2.64 -0.86 -3.04
CA ILE A 49 3.44 -1.31 -1.89
C ILE A 49 3.26 -0.33 -0.72
N PRO A 50 2.58 -0.72 0.38
CA PRO A 50 2.40 0.11 1.57
C PRO A 50 3.71 0.39 2.30
N GLY A 51 3.72 1.41 3.16
CA GLY A 51 4.91 1.78 3.94
C GLY A 51 5.26 0.81 5.07
N HIS A 52 4.27 0.20 5.73
CA HIS A 52 4.45 -0.47 7.03
C HIS A 52 3.68 -1.79 7.16
N ASP A 53 3.34 -2.42 6.04
CA ASP A 53 2.65 -3.71 6.04
C ASP A 53 3.61 -4.88 5.80
N GLY A 54 3.71 -5.78 6.78
CA GLY A 54 4.52 -7.00 6.66
C GLY A 54 4.03 -7.97 5.58
N LYS A 55 2.75 -7.90 5.20
CA LYS A 55 2.13 -8.77 4.18
C LYS A 55 2.81 -8.65 2.82
N GLN A 56 3.52 -7.54 2.54
CA GLN A 56 4.33 -7.41 1.32
C GLN A 56 5.40 -8.52 1.21
N LEU A 57 5.93 -9.01 2.33
CA LEU A 57 6.92 -10.10 2.35
C LEU A 57 6.30 -11.48 2.10
N GLU A 58 4.97 -11.59 2.17
CA GLU A 58 4.21 -12.82 1.96
C GLU A 58 3.58 -12.90 0.57
N ILE A 59 3.24 -11.75 -0.02
CA ILE A 59 2.58 -11.65 -1.33
C ILE A 59 3.52 -12.03 -2.48
N PHE A 60 4.80 -11.68 -2.35
CA PHE A 60 5.78 -11.82 -3.43
C PHE A 60 6.69 -13.03 -3.22
N PRO A 61 7.22 -13.62 -4.29
CA PRO A 61 8.20 -14.69 -4.20
C PRO A 61 9.37 -14.34 -3.27
N LYS A 62 9.58 -15.15 -2.23
CA LYS A 62 10.71 -15.02 -1.31
C LYS A 62 12.01 -15.34 -2.04
N VAL A 63 13.00 -14.46 -1.87
CA VAL A 63 14.39 -14.68 -2.32
C VAL A 63 15.21 -15.22 -1.15
N VAL A 64 15.20 -14.48 -0.03
CA VAL A 64 15.81 -14.84 1.26
C VAL A 64 14.97 -14.23 2.39
N ASP A 65 15.31 -14.49 3.65
CA ASP A 65 14.62 -13.87 4.80
C ASP A 65 14.62 -12.34 4.70
N GLY A 66 13.44 -11.72 4.77
CA GLY A 66 13.26 -10.27 4.67
C GLY A 66 13.38 -9.70 3.25
N VAL A 67 13.59 -10.52 2.22
CA VAL A 67 13.76 -10.06 0.83
C VAL A 67 12.86 -10.85 -0.12
N VAL A 68 12.07 -10.11 -0.90
CA VAL A 68 11.16 -10.66 -1.90
C VAL A 68 11.42 -10.05 -3.28
N GLU A 69 11.05 -10.78 -4.32
CA GLU A 69 11.15 -10.33 -5.72
C GLU A 69 9.79 -9.87 -6.24
N ILE A 70 9.70 -8.62 -6.70
CA ILE A 70 8.50 -8.08 -7.35
C ILE A 70 8.69 -8.26 -8.87
N ARG A 71 7.82 -9.07 -9.50
CA ARG A 71 7.81 -9.34 -10.95
C ARG A 71 6.58 -8.78 -11.63
#